data_AF-A0A3Q2XQ70-F1
#
_entry.id   AF-A0A3Q2XQ70-F1
#
_cell.length_a   1.000
_cell.length_b   1.000
_cell.length_c   1.000
_cell.angle_alpha   90.00
_cell.angle_beta   90.00
_cell.angle_gamma   90.00
#
_symmetry.space_group_name_H-M   'P 1'
#
loop_
_entity.id
_entity.type
_entity.pdbx_description
1 polymer ?
#
loop_
_entity_poly.entity_id
_entity_poly.type
_entity_poly.pdbx_seq_one_letter_code
_entity_poly.pdbx_strand_id
1 'polypeptide(L)'
;VGEVLASHRAYYQLRVCQEAVWEAYRIFLDRIPGTTEYQRWVHACQRESLCIADIARNFSDSEEHLDLIRRVKTTDGDCACAAQRARKAHSRARASLKSLQSEKKSFLNWTHQRASAG
;
A
#
# COMPACT_ATOMS: atom_id res chain seq x y z
N VAL A 1 -13.60 -49.01 -0.80
CA VAL A 1 -13.89 -47.72 -1.47
C VAL A 1 -14.15 -46.59 -0.47
N GLY A 2 -14.95 -46.81 0.59
CA GLY A 2 -15.27 -45.76 1.58
C GLY A 2 -14.07 -45.07 2.23
N GLU A 3 -13.07 -45.83 2.67
CA GLU A 3 -11.84 -45.29 3.30
C GLU A 3 -11.03 -44.42 2.34
N VAL A 4 -10.89 -44.86 1.08
CA VAL A 4 -10.20 -44.10 0.04
C VAL A 4 -10.93 -42.79 -0.27
N LEU A 5 -12.26 -42.80 -0.30
CA LEU A 5 -13.05 -41.57 -0.48
C LEU A 5 -12.92 -40.62 0.71
N ALA A 6 -12.91 -41.14 1.94
CA ALA A 6 -12.69 -40.34 3.15
C ALA A 6 -11.29 -39.71 3.14
N SER A 7 -10.27 -40.48 2.76
CA SER A 7 -8.89 -40.00 2.61
C SER A 7 -8.79 -38.87 1.56
N HIS A 8 -9.37 -39.05 0.38
CA HIS A 8 -9.38 -38.01 -0.65
C HIS A 8 -10.08 -36.73 -0.19
N ARG A 9 -11.22 -36.84 0.51
CA ARG A 9 -11.93 -35.68 1.05
C ARG A 9 -11.10 -34.94 2.09
N ALA A 10 -10.48 -35.67 3.02
CA ALA A 10 -9.63 -35.08 4.06
C ALA A 10 -8.40 -34.38 3.46
N TYR A 11 -7.77 -35.00 2.46
CA TYR A 11 -6.64 -34.41 1.75
C TYR A 11 -7.06 -33.16 0.96
N TYR A 12 -8.17 -33.22 0.23
CA TYR A 12 -8.71 -32.05 -0.48
C TYR A 12 -9.01 -30.90 0.48
N GLN A 13 -9.69 -31.19 1.59
CA GLN A 13 -10.00 -30.18 2.62
C GLN A 13 -8.73 -29.56 3.20
N LEU A 14 -7.71 -30.37 3.51
CA LEU A 14 -6.42 -29.86 3.97
C LEU A 14 -5.83 -28.87 2.97
N ARG A 15 -5.78 -29.23 1.68
CA ARG A 15 -5.22 -28.36 0.64
C ARG A 15 -6.02 -27.06 0.49
N VAL A 16 -7.35 -27.12 0.48
CA VAL A 16 -8.20 -25.93 0.41
C VAL A 16 -7.98 -25.03 1.62
N CYS A 17 -7.93 -25.58 2.83
CA CYS A 17 -7.68 -24.80 4.04
C CYS A 17 -6.30 -24.12 4.02
N GLN A 18 -5.27 -24.80 3.53
CA GLN A 18 -3.92 -24.25 3.39
C GLN A 18 -3.90 -23.04 2.45
N GLU A 19 -4.44 -23.19 1.24
CA GLU A 19 -4.47 -22.11 0.24
C GLU A 19 -5.38 -20.95 0.70
N ALA A 20 -6.54 -21.25 1.28
CA ALA A 20 -7.49 -20.23 1.75
C ALA A 20 -6.90 -19.37 2.87
N VAL A 21 -6.20 -19.99 3.84
CA VAL A 21 -5.53 -19.26 4.91
C VAL A 21 -4.40 -18.41 4.34
N TRP A 22 -3.58 -18.96 3.43
CA TRP A 22 -2.47 -18.22 2.83
C TRP A 22 -2.95 -16.98 2.06
N GLU A 23 -3.99 -17.13 1.24
CA GLU A 23 -4.57 -16.00 0.51
C GLU A 23 -5.24 -14.98 1.43
N ALA A 24 -5.90 -15.42 2.50
CA ALA A 24 -6.48 -14.49 3.48
C ALA A 24 -5.42 -13.58 4.12
N TYR A 25 -4.26 -14.14 4.53
CA TYR A 25 -3.16 -13.33 5.07
C TYR A 25 -2.65 -12.30 4.07
N ARG A 26 -2.49 -12.69 2.79
CA ARG A 26 -2.02 -11.79 1.75
C ARG A 26 -3.03 -10.68 1.46
N ILE A 27 -4.31 -11.01 1.37
CA ILE A 27 -5.37 -10.07 0.99
C ILE A 27 -5.69 -9.11 2.13
N PHE A 28 -5.88 -9.62 3.35
CA PHE A 28 -6.32 -8.79 4.47
C PHE A 28 -5.15 -8.14 5.22
N LEU A 29 -4.02 -8.84 5.37
CA LEU A 29 -2.94 -8.40 6.26
C LEU A 29 -1.67 -7.96 5.52
N ASP A 30 -1.61 -8.13 4.20
CA ASP A 30 -0.44 -7.80 3.35
C ASP A 30 0.87 -8.42 3.87
N ARG A 31 0.77 -9.62 4.46
CA ARG A 31 1.92 -10.36 4.98
C ARG A 31 1.74 -11.86 4.84
N ILE A 32 2.80 -12.61 5.14
CA ILE A 32 2.80 -14.08 5.22
C ILE A 32 2.61 -14.50 6.68
N PRO A 33 1.81 -15.55 6.98
CA PRO A 33 1.66 -16.04 8.34
C PRO A 33 2.95 -16.69 8.85
N GLY A 34 3.23 -16.54 10.15
CA GLY A 34 4.22 -17.36 10.82
C GLY A 34 3.76 -18.82 10.96
N THR A 35 4.70 -19.73 11.25
CA THR A 35 4.41 -21.17 11.34
C THR A 35 3.27 -21.48 12.32
N THR A 36 3.28 -20.89 13.51
CA THR A 36 2.26 -21.14 14.54
C THR A 36 0.89 -20.58 14.16
N GLU A 37 0.86 -19.39 13.56
CA GLU A 37 -0.37 -18.76 13.09
C GLU A 37 -1.01 -19.59 11.98
N TYR A 38 -0.20 -20.01 11.01
CA TYR A 38 -0.62 -20.85 9.90
C TYR A 38 -1.19 -22.18 10.37
N GLN A 39 -0.48 -22.89 11.25
CA GLN A 39 -0.94 -24.18 11.78
C GLN A 39 -2.25 -24.04 12.56
N ARG A 40 -2.40 -23.00 13.36
CA ARG A 40 -3.65 -22.74 14.11
C ARG A 40 -4.84 -22.52 13.17
N TRP A 41 -4.65 -21.70 12.14
CA TRP A 41 -5.71 -21.37 11.19
C TRP A 41 -6.10 -22.55 10.30
N VAL A 42 -5.12 -23.31 9.80
CA VAL A 42 -5.40 -24.53 9.01
C VAL A 42 -6.15 -25.55 9.87
N HIS A 43 -5.74 -25.73 11.13
CA HIS A 43 -6.42 -26.64 12.06
C HIS A 43 -7.86 -26.20 12.37
N ALA A 44 -8.10 -24.89 12.58
CA ALA A 44 -9.44 -24.36 12.77
C ALA A 44 -10.33 -24.59 11.53
N CYS A 45 -9.81 -24.30 10.33
CA CYS A 45 -10.51 -24.55 9.07
C CYS A 45 -10.89 -26.03 8.89
N GLN A 46 -10.01 -26.95 9.28
CA GLN A 46 -10.29 -28.39 9.16
C GLN A 46 -11.30 -28.90 10.20
N ARG A 47 -11.23 -28.44 11.45
CA ARG A 47 -12.04 -28.96 12.57
C ARG A 47 -13.39 -28.31 12.74
N GLU A 48 -13.45 -27.00 12.57
CA GLU A 48 -14.69 -26.22 12.75
C GLU A 48 -15.49 -26.18 11.45
N SER A 49 -14.97 -26.80 10.37
CA SER A 49 -15.56 -26.76 9.03
C SER A 49 -15.88 -25.34 8.58
N LEU A 50 -15.00 -24.40 8.90
CA LEU A 50 -15.17 -22.98 8.56
C LEU A 50 -15.38 -22.86 7.06
N CYS A 51 -16.47 -22.19 6.67
CA CYS A 51 -16.65 -21.86 5.27
C CYS A 51 -15.73 -20.70 4.88
N ILE A 52 -15.53 -20.49 3.58
CA ILE A 52 -14.68 -19.39 3.07
C ILE A 52 -15.16 -18.03 3.61
N ALA A 53 -16.47 -17.85 3.79
CA ALA A 53 -17.03 -16.61 4.33
C ALA A 53 -16.68 -16.40 5.81
N ASP A 54 -16.55 -17.47 6.60
CA ASP A 54 -16.16 -17.36 8.02
C ASP A 54 -14.69 -16.98 8.14
N ILE A 55 -13.83 -17.56 7.29
CA ILE A 55 -12.42 -17.18 7.20
C ILE A 55 -12.32 -15.69 6.84
N ALA A 56 -13.01 -15.26 5.77
CA ALA A 56 -13.00 -13.86 5.36
C ALA A 56 -13.45 -12.92 6.49
N ARG A 57 -14.51 -13.28 7.21
CA ARG A 57 -15.06 -12.49 8.32
C ARG A 57 -14.09 -12.41 9.50
N ASN A 58 -13.46 -13.52 9.88
CA ASN A 58 -12.50 -13.52 10.99
C ASN A 58 -11.27 -12.65 10.69
N PHE A 59 -10.80 -12.65 9.44
CA PHE A 59 -9.69 -11.79 9.03
C PHE A 59 -10.13 -10.32 8.91
N SER A 60 -11.31 -10.05 8.33
CA SER A 60 -11.82 -8.68 8.22
C SER A 60 -12.09 -8.02 9.57
N ASP A 61 -12.51 -8.80 10.55
CA ASP A 61 -12.85 -8.30 11.88
C ASP A 61 -11.64 -8.31 12.83
N SER A 62 -10.48 -8.81 12.37
CA SER A 62 -9.25 -8.83 13.16
C SER A 62 -8.73 -7.41 13.42
N GLU A 63 -8.24 -7.17 14.63
CA GLU A 63 -7.68 -5.88 15.03
C GLU A 63 -6.53 -5.46 14.10
N GLU A 64 -5.69 -6.42 13.70
CA GLU A 64 -4.59 -6.19 12.77
C GLU A 64 -5.07 -5.63 11.42
N HIS A 65 -6.15 -6.19 10.85
CA HIS A 65 -6.74 -5.69 9.61
C HIS A 65 -7.36 -4.30 9.80
N LEU A 66 -8.08 -4.09 10.90
CA LEU A 66 -8.70 -2.79 11.20
C LEU A 66 -7.64 -1.69 11.37
N ASP A 67 -6.50 -2.00 11.98
CA ASP A 67 -5.37 -1.09 12.11
C ASP A 67 -4.71 -0.76 10.77
N LEU A 68 -4.58 -1.74 9.88
CA LEU A 68 -4.12 -1.50 8.51
C LEU A 68 -5.05 -0.52 7.79
N ILE A 69 -6.38 -0.72 7.84
CA ILE A 69 -7.35 0.20 7.24
C ILE A 69 -7.22 1.61 7.81
N ARG A 70 -7.08 1.74 9.14
CA ARG A 70 -6.91 3.03 9.81
C ARG A 70 -5.65 3.74 9.33
N ARG A 71 -4.52 3.02 9.21
CA ARG A 71 -3.25 3.56 8.70
C ARG A 71 -3.36 4.02 7.25
N VAL A 72 -3.98 3.22 6.37
CA VAL A 72 -4.16 3.59 4.95
C VAL A 72 -4.97 4.88 4.82
N LYS A 73 -6.07 4.99 5.58
CA LYS A 73 -6.91 6.21 5.62
C LYS A 73 -6.12 7.45 6.07
N THR A 74 -5.16 7.31 6.97
CA THR A 74 -4.29 8.43 7.38
C THR A 74 -3.24 8.75 6.31
N THR A 75 -2.65 7.73 5.66
CA THR A 75 -1.58 7.92 4.67
C THR A 75 -2.05 8.56 3.36
N ASP A 76 -3.32 8.40 2.98
CA ASP A 76 -3.90 9.12 1.83
C ASP A 76 -3.86 10.65 2.05
N GLY A 77 -3.97 11.10 3.30
CA GLY A 77 -3.77 12.51 3.68
C GLY A 77 -2.31 12.94 3.67
N ASP A 78 -1.39 12.04 4.01
CA ASP A 78 0.05 12.33 4.09
C ASP A 78 0.70 12.43 2.71
N CYS A 79 0.32 11.57 1.76
CA CYS A 79 0.78 11.68 0.37
C CYS A 79 0.28 12.98 -0.28
N ALA A 80 -0.95 13.41 0.04
CA ALA A 80 -1.48 14.70 -0.38
C ALA A 80 -0.66 15.89 0.19
N CYS A 81 -0.31 15.86 1.47
CA CYS A 81 0.51 16.91 2.10
C CYS A 81 1.95 16.93 1.54
N ALA A 82 2.57 15.77 1.32
CA ALA A 82 3.89 15.66 0.70
C ALA A 82 3.91 16.20 -0.74
N ALA A 83 2.92 15.82 -1.56
CA ALA A 83 2.76 16.34 -2.91
C ALA A 83 2.51 17.86 -2.93
N GLN A 84 1.74 18.39 -1.97
CA GLN A 84 1.45 19.82 -1.87
C GLN A 84 2.69 20.63 -1.44
N ARG A 85 3.52 20.09 -0.55
CA ARG A 85 4.82 20.67 -0.17
C ARG A 85 5.78 20.71 -1.37
N ALA A 86 5.87 19.63 -2.13
CA ALA A 86 6.71 19.56 -3.34
C ALA A 86 6.26 20.58 -4.41
N ARG A 87 4.95 20.69 -4.68
CA ARG A 87 4.40 21.69 -5.61
C ARG A 87 4.71 23.13 -5.18
N LYS A 88 4.62 23.43 -3.87
CA LYS A 88 4.92 24.76 -3.32
C LYS A 88 6.42 25.08 -3.34
N ALA A 89 7.29 24.08 -3.14
CA ALA A 89 8.72 24.24 -3.30
C ALA A 89 9.09 24.53 -4.77
N HIS A 90 8.50 23.79 -5.72
CA HIS A 90 8.71 24.00 -7.15
C HIS A 90 8.21 25.38 -7.62
N SER A 91 7.05 25.84 -7.12
CA SER A 91 6.53 27.18 -7.46
C SER A 91 7.44 28.31 -6.96
N ARG A 92 8.02 28.18 -5.76
CA ARG A 92 9.00 29.12 -5.20
C ARG A 92 10.29 29.15 -6.00
N ALA A 93 10.84 27.98 -6.33
CA ALA A 93 12.04 27.87 -7.17
C ALA A 93 11.83 28.52 -8.54
N ARG A 94 10.67 28.29 -9.17
CA ARG A 94 10.30 28.91 -10.44
C ARG A 94 10.17 30.43 -10.35
N ALA A 95 9.64 30.97 -9.24
CA ALA A 95 9.56 32.40 -9.01
C ALA A 95 10.96 33.04 -8.86
N SER A 96 11.85 32.40 -8.10
CA SER A 96 13.25 32.84 -7.96
C SER A 96 13.99 32.85 -9.30
N LEU A 97 13.83 31.81 -10.12
CA LEU A 97 14.44 31.74 -11.44
C LEU A 97 13.94 32.87 -12.36
N LYS A 98 12.65 33.20 -12.32
CA LYS A 98 12.08 34.32 -13.07
C LYS A 98 12.67 35.66 -12.64
N SER A 99 12.90 35.86 -11.34
CA SER A 99 13.54 37.08 -10.81
C SER A 99 14.96 37.24 -11.36
N LEU A 100 15.78 36.20 -11.25
CA LEU A 100 17.17 36.20 -11.75
C LEU A 100 17.23 36.43 -13.27
N GLN A 101 16.30 35.85 -14.02
CA GLN A 101 16.20 36.09 -15.46
C GLN A 101 15.80 37.53 -15.78
N SER A 102 14.94 38.16 -14.97
CA SER A 102 14.57 39.57 -15.13
C SER A 102 15.75 40.51 -14.85
N GLU A 103 16.51 40.24 -13.79
CA GLU A 103 17.73 40.98 -13.45
C GLU A 103 18.78 40.85 -14.57
N LYS A 104 19.01 39.63 -15.05
CA LYS A 104 19.93 39.37 -16.17
C LYS A 104 19.51 40.12 -17.44
N LYS A 105 18.22 40.14 -17.77
CA LYS A 105 17.69 40.91 -18.91
C LYS A 105 17.90 42.41 -18.73
N SER A 106 17.70 42.93 -17.52
CA SER A 106 17.90 44.35 -17.22
C SER A 106 19.38 44.74 -17.35
N PHE A 107 20.28 43.89 -16.87
CA PHE A 107 21.73 44.08 -17.03
C PHE A 107 22.14 44.07 -18.51
N LEU A 108 21.67 43.08 -19.29
CA LEU A 108 21.92 43.00 -20.74
C LEU A 108 21.43 44.25 -21.48
N ASN A 109 20.22 44.72 -21.18
CA ASN A 109 19.67 45.93 -21.79
C ASN A 109 20.52 47.17 -21.46
N TRP A 110 20.93 47.31 -20.20
CA TRP A 110 21.81 48.40 -19.76
C TRP A 110 23.18 48.35 -20.46
N THR A 111 23.77 47.16 -20.62
CA THR A 111 25.05 47.01 -21.35
C THR A 111 24.92 47.39 -22.82
N HIS A 112 23.79 47.05 -23.46
CA HIS A 112 23.53 47.38 -24.86
C HIS A 112 23.32 48.89 -25.06
N GLN A 113 22.54 49.53 -24.17
CA GLN A 113 22.37 50.99 -24.19
C GLN A 113 23.69 51.74 -24.01
N ARG A 114 24.58 51.23 -23.16
CA ARG A 114 25.90 51.82 -22.95
C ARG A 114 26.84 51.63 -24.14
N ALA A 115 26.73 50.50 -24.85
CA ALA A 115 27.52 50.22 -26.05
C ALA A 115 27.06 51.03 -27.29
N SER A 116 25.79 51.44 -27.36
CA SER A 116 25.25 52.26 -28.46
C SER A 116 25.43 53.78 -28.26
N ALA A 117 25.94 54.22 -27.11
CA ALA A 117 26.11 55.64 -26.77
C ALA A 117 27.55 56.17 -26.96
N GLY A 118 28.43 55.38 -27.59
CA GLY A 118 29.79 55.76 -27.99
C GLY A 118 30.04 55.38 -29.44
#